data_AF-A0A0W1KTW7-F1
#
_entry.id   AF-A0A0W1KTW7-F1
#
_cell.length_a   1.000
_cell.length_b   1.000
_cell.length_c   1.000
_cell.angle_alpha   90.00
_cell.angle_beta   90.00
_cell.angle_gamma   90.00
#
_symmetry.space_group_name_H-M   'P 1'
#
loop_
_entity.id
_entity.type
_entity.pdbx_description
1 polymer ?
#
loop_
_entity_poly.entity_id
_entity_poly.type
_entity_poly.pdbx_seq_one_letter_code
_entity_poly.pdbx_strand_id
1 'polypeptide(L)'
;MQLHNLEKLAFITAGTLVDIEVLTPTNSKRMKTEFVGLLNDHFVVLNYPSPRRLGNAGEYLKDGTVIIVRAVLESGGGQVIAFRQQVMSVTSHPKRLIFLHFPDQVQLFSLRSQTRIPTLLPASIQLSDEHKLQGIIKDVSVTGVMFALKSEDDLSNLKDTPCKILLDERDNEVNEFSGQICSVRSLADDTQLGIQLNVSEDEMNKFMKDHLIDLSILEPLI
;
A
#
# COMPACT_ATOMS: atom_id res chain seq x y z
N MET A 1 10.34 25.99 3.15
CA MET A 1 9.34 26.21 4.21
C MET A 1 8.93 24.82 4.67
N GLN A 2 9.36 24.37 5.87
CA GLN A 2 8.99 23.03 6.37
C GLN A 2 7.47 23.01 6.56
N LEU A 3 6.75 22.35 5.66
CA LEU A 3 5.37 21.98 5.94
C LEU A 3 5.40 21.00 7.10
N HIS A 4 5.00 21.47 8.28
CA HIS A 4 4.72 20.62 9.42
C HIS A 4 3.36 19.99 9.11
N ASN A 5 3.36 18.89 8.34
CA ASN A 5 2.14 18.22 7.83
C ASN A 5 1.33 17.54 8.96
N LEU A 6 1.32 18.09 10.18
CA LEU A 6 0.73 17.52 11.38
C LEU A 6 -0.77 17.32 11.22
N GLU A 7 -1.44 18.19 10.45
CA GLU A 7 -2.84 18.05 10.09
C GLU A 7 -3.13 16.71 9.40
N LYS A 8 -2.12 16.10 8.78
CA LYS A 8 -2.29 14.81 8.11
C LYS A 8 -2.49 13.65 9.08
N LEU A 9 -2.04 13.77 10.33
CA LEU A 9 -2.29 12.76 11.36
C LEU A 9 -3.79 12.55 11.62
N ALA A 10 -4.62 13.58 11.41
CA ALA A 10 -6.06 13.49 11.54
C ALA A 10 -6.72 12.57 10.49
N PHE A 11 -6.02 12.26 9.39
CA PHE A 11 -6.49 11.32 8.37
C PHE A 11 -6.17 9.85 8.71
N ILE A 12 -5.42 9.58 9.78
CA ILE A 12 -5.24 8.22 10.27
C ILE A 12 -6.46 7.88 11.14
N THR A 13 -7.31 6.98 10.66
CA THR A 13 -8.52 6.57 11.39
C THR A 13 -8.19 5.51 12.44
N ALA A 14 -8.90 5.54 13.57
CA ALA A 14 -8.82 4.48 14.57
C ALA A 14 -9.09 3.11 13.94
N GLY A 15 -8.30 2.10 14.29
CA GLY A 15 -8.34 0.78 13.67
C GLY A 15 -7.38 0.61 12.48
N THR A 16 -6.81 1.69 11.94
CA THR A 16 -5.84 1.61 10.84
C THR A 16 -4.63 0.79 11.24
N LEU A 17 -4.23 -0.17 10.40
CA LEU A 17 -2.98 -0.89 10.58
C LEU A 17 -1.79 0.02 10.25
N VAL A 18 -0.93 0.25 11.24
CA VAL A 18 0.31 1.02 11.11
C VAL A 18 1.51 0.10 11.23
N ASP A 19 2.57 0.43 10.50
CA ASP A 19 3.87 -0.23 10.62
C ASP A 19 4.73 0.55 11.61
N ILE A 20 5.21 -0.16 12.64
CA ILE A 20 6.17 0.39 13.59
C ILE A 20 7.53 -0.28 13.40
N GLU A 21 8.58 0.51 13.55
CA GLU A 21 9.96 0.05 13.54
C GLU A 21 10.59 0.35 14.89
N VAL A 22 10.90 -0.71 15.64
CA VAL A 22 11.57 -0.64 16.94
C VAL A 22 13.06 -0.73 16.70
N LEU A 23 13.80 0.30 17.11
CA LEU A 23 15.26 0.30 17.04
C LEU A 23 15.81 -0.56 18.19
N THR A 24 16.68 -1.52 17.87
CA THR A 24 17.42 -2.34 18.85
C THR A 24 18.91 -1.99 18.78
N PRO A 25 19.74 -2.41 19.75
CA PRO A 25 21.17 -2.09 19.75
C PRO A 25 21.93 -2.58 18.52
N THR A 26 21.45 -3.65 17.88
CA THR A 26 22.14 -4.31 16.76
C THR A 26 21.41 -4.18 15.43
N ASN A 27 20.11 -3.86 15.42
CA ASN A 27 19.30 -3.79 14.20
C ASN A 27 18.02 -2.97 14.44
N SER A 28 17.03 -3.10 13.56
CA SER A 28 15.65 -2.71 13.82
C SER A 28 14.69 -3.87 13.57
N LYS A 29 13.52 -3.82 14.20
CA LYS A 29 12.44 -4.77 13.95
C LYS A 29 11.18 -4.03 13.51
N ARG A 30 10.74 -4.32 12.29
CA ARG A 30 9.45 -3.84 11.75
C ARG A 30 8.33 -4.80 12.08
N MET A 31 7.17 -4.26 12.44
CA MET A 31 5.97 -5.01 12.73
C MET A 31 4.72 -4.14 12.57
N LYS A 32 3.58 -4.78 12.29
CA LYS A 32 2.29 -4.07 12.22
C LYS A 32 1.60 -4.05 13.58
N THR A 33 1.03 -2.90 13.92
CA THR A 33 0.06 -2.72 15.01
C THR A 33 -1.10 -1.85 14.54
N GLU A 34 -1.99 -1.48 15.45
CA GLU A 34 -3.20 -0.72 15.18
C GLU A 34 -3.07 0.68 15.76
N PHE A 35 -3.46 1.69 14.99
CA PHE A 35 -3.63 3.05 15.48
C PHE A 35 -4.93 3.15 16.30
N VAL A 36 -4.83 3.68 17.52
CA VAL A 36 -5.96 3.79 18.44
C VAL A 36 -6.55 5.20 18.39
N GLY A 37 -5.69 6.22 18.33
CA GLY A 37 -6.11 7.62 18.31
C GLY A 37 -4.98 8.56 18.68
N LEU A 38 -5.31 9.84 18.82
CA LEU A 38 -4.40 10.88 19.27
C LEU A 38 -5.14 11.93 20.08
N LEU A 39 -4.39 12.64 20.91
CA LEU A 39 -4.79 13.91 21.50
C LEU A 39 -3.79 14.95 21.01
N ASN A 40 -4.29 15.94 20.26
CA ASN A 40 -3.47 17.00 19.67
C ASN A 40 -2.55 17.63 20.71
N ASP A 41 -1.28 17.83 20.34
CA ASP A 41 -0.23 18.42 21.18
C ASP A 41 0.11 17.65 22.47
N HIS A 42 -0.46 16.46 22.68
CA HIS A 42 -0.22 15.65 23.86
C HIS A 42 0.44 14.32 23.50
N PHE A 43 -0.28 13.43 22.80
CA PHE A 43 0.22 12.09 22.50
C PHE A 43 -0.49 11.41 21.33
N VAL A 44 0.20 10.44 20.74
CA VAL A 44 -0.37 9.45 19.82
C VAL A 44 -0.47 8.10 20.54
N VAL A 45 -1.57 7.39 20.35
CA VAL A 45 -1.84 6.09 20.98
C VAL A 45 -1.85 4.99 19.92
N LEU A 46 -1.02 3.97 20.13
CA LEU A 46 -1.00 2.75 19.35
C LEU A 46 -1.39 1.55 20.23
N ASN A 47 -1.97 0.53 19.62
CA ASN A 47 -2.15 -0.75 20.26
C ASN A 47 -0.78 -1.42 20.47
N TYR A 48 -0.62 -2.21 21.54
CA TYR A 48 0.60 -2.99 21.72
C TYR A 48 0.55 -4.23 20.80
N PRO A 49 1.58 -4.49 19.97
CA PRO A 49 1.54 -5.60 19.04
C PRO A 49 1.45 -6.96 19.76
N SER A 50 0.87 -7.97 19.10
CA SER A 50 0.79 -9.32 19.68
C SER A 50 2.18 -9.93 19.93
N PRO A 51 2.36 -10.83 20.92
CA PRO A 51 3.64 -11.49 21.20
C PRO A 51 4.27 -12.17 19.97
N ARG A 52 3.44 -12.80 19.12
CA ARG A 52 3.88 -13.44 17.86
C ARG A 52 4.54 -12.45 16.88
N ARG A 53 4.09 -11.18 16.87
CA ARG A 53 4.65 -10.13 16.01
C ARG A 53 5.91 -9.49 16.61
N LEU A 54 5.97 -9.37 17.94
CA LEU A 54 7.10 -8.79 18.65
C LEU A 54 8.34 -9.67 18.62
N GLY A 55 8.19 -10.97 18.90
CA GLY A 55 9.33 -11.83 19.23
C GLY A 55 10.22 -11.16 20.29
N ASN A 56 11.54 -11.22 20.11
CA ASN A 56 12.51 -10.64 21.06
C ASN A 56 12.52 -9.10 21.06
N ALA A 57 11.87 -8.44 20.09
CA ALA A 57 11.81 -6.97 20.07
C ALA A 57 10.94 -6.38 21.19
N GLY A 58 10.09 -7.20 21.83
CA GLY A 58 9.26 -6.76 22.96
C GLY A 58 10.02 -6.23 24.16
N GLU A 59 11.25 -6.72 24.39
CA GLU A 59 12.13 -6.23 25.47
C GLU A 59 12.64 -4.80 25.24
N TYR A 60 12.64 -4.38 23.98
CA TYR A 60 13.07 -3.05 23.56
C TYR A 60 11.90 -2.08 23.40
N LEU A 61 10.65 -2.56 23.34
CA LEU A 61 9.47 -1.72 23.23
C LEU A 61 8.94 -1.32 24.62
N LYS A 62 9.57 -0.30 25.18
CA LYS A 62 9.34 0.24 26.53
C LYS A 62 9.49 1.77 26.54
N ASP A 63 9.18 2.36 27.68
CA ASP A 63 9.32 3.80 27.94
C ASP A 63 10.72 4.29 27.57
N GLY A 64 10.79 5.44 26.89
CA GLY A 64 12.03 6.04 26.41
C GLY A 64 12.56 5.48 25.09
N THR A 65 12.04 4.36 24.58
CA THR A 65 12.48 3.83 23.29
C THR A 65 12.01 4.71 22.14
N VAL A 66 12.89 4.99 21.19
CA VAL A 66 12.51 5.66 19.94
C VAL A 66 12.07 4.66 18.90
N ILE A 67 10.90 4.90 18.32
CA ILE A 67 10.34 4.11 17.24
C ILE A 67 10.05 4.98 16.01
N ILE A 68 9.92 4.35 14.85
CA ILE A 68 9.41 4.99 13.64
C ILE A 68 8.02 4.43 13.38
N VAL A 69 7.04 5.29 13.15
CA VAL A 69 5.67 4.92 12.81
C VAL A 69 5.43 5.28 11.36
N ARG A 70 4.79 4.38 10.60
CA ARG A 70 4.38 4.58 9.21
C ARG A 70 2.92 4.17 9.04
N ALA A 71 2.11 5.08 8.52
CA ALA A 71 0.70 4.86 8.24
C ALA A 71 0.41 5.18 6.78
N VAL A 72 -0.34 4.30 6.10
CA VAL A 72 -0.83 4.57 4.74
C VAL A 72 -2.18 5.26 4.87
N LEU A 73 -2.33 6.42 4.21
CA LEU A 73 -3.57 7.16 4.19
C LEU A 73 -4.48 6.61 3.09
N GLU A 74 -5.65 6.11 3.47
CA GLU A 74 -6.66 5.63 2.51
C GLU A 74 -7.16 6.76 1.61
N SER A 75 -7.41 7.93 2.17
CA SER A 75 -7.88 9.13 1.45
C SER A 75 -6.78 9.91 0.72
N GLY A 76 -5.51 9.56 0.90
CA GLY A 76 -4.36 10.31 0.40
C GLY A 76 -3.79 9.78 -0.92
N GLY A 77 -4.54 9.01 -1.71
CA GLY A 77 -4.04 8.44 -2.98
C GLY A 77 -2.86 7.46 -2.79
N GLY A 78 -2.73 6.84 -1.63
CA GLY A 78 -1.58 6.00 -1.29
C GLY A 78 -0.38 6.77 -0.75
N GLN A 79 -0.58 7.94 -0.16
CA GLN A 79 0.44 8.61 0.65
C GLN A 79 0.73 7.83 1.95
N VAL A 80 2.00 7.81 2.36
CA VAL A 80 2.48 7.35 3.66
C VAL A 80 2.83 8.56 4.50
N ILE A 81 2.29 8.60 5.72
CA ILE A 81 2.85 9.44 6.78
C ILE A 81 3.89 8.62 7.53
N ALA A 82 5.07 9.20 7.74
CA ALA A 82 6.07 8.65 8.65
C ALA A 82 6.53 9.68 9.68
N PHE A 83 6.72 9.24 10.91
CA PHE A 83 7.34 10.05 11.95
C PHE A 83 8.15 9.19 12.91
N ARG A 84 9.22 9.78 13.45
CA ARG A 84 10.09 9.18 14.45
C ARG A 84 9.76 9.82 15.79
N GLN A 85 9.33 9.02 16.77
CA GLN A 85 8.94 9.53 18.08
C GLN A 85 9.36 8.59 19.21
N GLN A 86 9.53 9.17 20.39
CA GLN A 86 9.87 8.45 21.61
C GLN A 86 8.59 7.93 22.29
N VAL A 87 8.66 6.70 22.78
CA VAL A 87 7.63 6.10 23.63
C VAL A 87 7.61 6.85 24.96
N MET A 88 6.51 7.54 25.22
CA MET A 88 6.23 8.19 26.49
C MET A 88 5.95 7.14 27.57
N SER A 89 5.06 6.18 27.29
CA SER A 89 4.77 5.08 28.21
C SER A 89 4.13 3.88 27.51
N VAL A 90 4.27 2.70 28.14
CA VAL A 90 3.50 1.50 27.79
C VAL A 90 2.59 1.11 28.96
N THR A 91 1.28 1.19 28.75
CA THR A 91 0.28 0.84 29.76
C THR A 91 0.10 -0.68 29.87
N SER A 92 -0.46 -1.15 30.98
CA SER A 92 -0.74 -2.57 31.24
C SER A 92 -2.24 -2.90 31.41
N HIS A 93 -3.03 -1.95 31.92
CA HIS A 93 -4.45 -2.11 32.22
C HIS A 93 -5.27 -0.94 31.64
N PRO A 94 -6.52 -1.17 31.19
CA PRO A 94 -7.17 -2.47 31.00
C PRO A 94 -6.63 -3.25 29.78
N LYS A 95 -5.79 -2.61 28.95
CA LYS A 95 -5.12 -3.20 27.79
C LYS A 95 -3.75 -2.55 27.61
N ARG A 96 -2.80 -3.29 27.06
CA ARG A 96 -1.48 -2.73 26.73
C ARG A 96 -1.58 -1.78 25.53
N LEU A 97 -1.27 -0.51 25.76
CA LEU A 97 -1.20 0.53 24.74
C LEU A 97 0.15 1.24 24.82
N ILE A 98 0.61 1.73 23.67
CA ILE A 98 1.84 2.50 23.54
C ILE A 98 1.45 3.96 23.36
N PHE A 99 1.90 4.81 24.27
CA PHE A 99 1.77 6.25 24.17
C PHE A 99 3.07 6.82 23.63
N LEU A 100 2.98 7.61 22.57
CA LEU A 100 4.10 8.31 21.96
C LEU A 100 3.96 9.80 22.24
N HIS A 101 5.08 10.49 22.38
CA HIS A 101 5.08 11.94 22.31
C HIS A 101 4.45 12.41 20.99
N PHE A 102 3.70 13.51 21.06
CA PHE A 102 3.13 14.11 19.86
C PHE A 102 4.28 14.58 18.95
N PRO A 103 4.28 14.23 17.65
CA PRO A 103 5.37 14.61 16.77
C PRO A 103 5.34 16.10 16.46
N ASP A 104 6.50 16.74 16.44
CA ASP A 104 6.63 18.13 15.97
C ASP A 104 6.53 18.21 14.45
N GLN A 105 6.92 17.15 13.74
CA GLN A 105 6.87 17.08 12.28
C GLN A 105 6.55 15.67 11.81
N VAL A 106 5.85 15.58 10.68
CA VAL A 106 5.62 14.32 9.96
C VAL A 106 6.08 14.42 8.51
N GLN A 107 6.66 13.35 8.02
CA GLN A 107 7.10 13.21 6.63
C GLN A 107 5.98 12.59 5.80
N LEU A 108 5.75 13.14 4.61
CA LEU A 108 4.84 12.57 3.62
C LEU A 108 5.67 11.93 2.50
N PHE A 109 5.31 10.70 2.16
CA PHE A 109 5.87 9.99 1.01
C PHE A 109 4.71 9.54 0.12
N SER A 110 4.80 9.71 -1.19
CA SER A 110 3.92 8.96 -2.07
C SER A 110 4.42 7.51 -2.13
N LEU A 111 3.56 6.50 -1.90
CA LEU A 111 3.94 5.09 -2.11
C LEU A 111 4.28 4.81 -3.57
N ARG A 112 3.75 5.62 -4.48
CA ARG A 112 3.81 5.40 -5.92
C ARG A 112 4.34 6.64 -6.60
N SER A 113 5.23 6.43 -7.56
CA SER A 113 5.66 7.50 -8.47
C SER A 113 4.52 7.98 -9.37
N GLN A 114 3.51 7.13 -9.62
CA GLN A 114 2.41 7.39 -10.53
C GLN A 114 1.05 7.10 -9.86
N THR A 115 0.06 7.95 -10.16
CA THR A 115 -1.33 7.79 -9.71
C THR A 115 -1.95 6.55 -10.35
N ARG A 116 -2.74 5.80 -9.58
CA ARG A 116 -3.53 4.67 -10.07
C ARG A 116 -5.00 5.06 -10.13
N ILE A 117 -5.64 4.82 -11.26
CA ILE A 117 -7.05 5.07 -11.47
C ILE A 117 -7.80 3.75 -11.29
N PRO A 118 -8.81 3.68 -10.41
CA PRO A 118 -9.69 2.53 -10.32
C PRO A 118 -10.45 2.32 -11.63
N THR A 119 -10.44 1.09 -12.13
CA THR A 119 -11.06 0.70 -13.40
C THR A 119 -11.72 -0.68 -13.28
N LEU A 120 -12.54 -1.05 -14.27
CA LEU A 120 -13.11 -2.39 -14.38
C LEU A 120 -13.06 -2.84 -15.85
N LEU A 121 -11.87 -3.23 -16.31
CA LEU A 121 -11.67 -3.69 -17.69
C LEU A 121 -11.54 -5.21 -17.72
N PRO A 122 -12.41 -5.94 -18.45
CA PRO A 122 -12.19 -7.34 -18.73
C PRO A 122 -10.87 -7.52 -19.49
N ALA A 123 -10.05 -8.47 -19.05
CA ALA A 123 -8.79 -8.79 -19.70
C ALA A 123 -8.43 -10.26 -19.48
N SER A 124 -7.50 -10.76 -20.29
CA SER A 124 -6.82 -12.02 -20.05
C SER A 124 -5.33 -11.75 -19.84
N ILE A 125 -4.66 -12.55 -19.03
CA ILE A 125 -3.21 -12.60 -19.00
C ILE A 125 -2.73 -13.92 -19.60
N GLN A 126 -1.72 -13.86 -20.45
CA GLN A 126 -1.03 -15.01 -21.02
C GLN A 126 0.33 -15.15 -20.34
N LEU A 127 0.53 -16.30 -19.72
CA LEU A 127 1.78 -16.66 -19.05
C LEU A 127 2.80 -17.21 -20.06
N SER A 128 4.04 -17.37 -19.60
CA SER A 128 5.16 -17.83 -20.45
C SER A 128 5.00 -19.26 -20.97
N ASP A 129 4.17 -20.07 -20.30
CA ASP A 129 3.82 -21.43 -20.68
C ASP A 129 2.55 -21.49 -21.56
N GLU A 130 2.15 -20.34 -22.12
CA GLU A 130 0.98 -20.16 -22.99
C GLU A 130 -0.38 -20.34 -22.29
N HIS A 131 -0.40 -20.61 -20.97
CA HIS A 131 -1.64 -20.63 -20.22
C HIS A 131 -2.26 -19.23 -20.13
N LYS A 132 -3.57 -19.16 -20.41
CA LYS A 132 -4.35 -17.92 -20.33
C LYS A 132 -5.24 -17.93 -19.11
N LEU A 133 -5.17 -16.85 -18.33
CA LEU A 133 -6.01 -16.62 -17.16
C LEU A 133 -6.92 -15.43 -17.42
N GLN A 134 -8.22 -15.62 -17.26
CA GLN A 134 -9.22 -14.57 -17.46
C GLN A 134 -9.52 -13.82 -16.16
N GLY A 135 -9.76 -12.52 -16.25
CA GLY A 135 -9.98 -11.69 -15.09
C GLY A 135 -10.35 -10.25 -15.44
N ILE A 136 -10.16 -9.35 -14.47
CA ILE A 136 -10.53 -7.95 -14.56
C ILE A 136 -9.38 -7.08 -14.06
N ILE A 137 -9.04 -6.04 -14.81
CA ILE A 137 -8.14 -4.98 -14.35
C ILE A 137 -8.92 -4.03 -13.42
N LYS A 138 -8.53 -4.00 -12.14
CA LYS A 138 -9.14 -3.23 -11.05
C LYS A 138 -8.59 -1.82 -10.91
N ASP A 139 -7.34 -1.61 -11.28
CA ASP A 139 -6.73 -0.29 -11.37
C ASP A 139 -5.62 -0.27 -12.42
N VAL A 140 -5.37 0.93 -12.96
CA VAL A 140 -4.38 1.21 -13.99
C VAL A 140 -3.56 2.43 -13.62
N SER A 141 -2.25 2.38 -13.89
CA SER A 141 -1.34 3.53 -13.91
C SER A 141 -0.48 3.45 -15.17
N VAL A 142 0.26 4.52 -15.46
CA VAL A 142 1.18 4.58 -16.61
C VAL A 142 2.21 3.44 -16.62
N THR A 143 2.59 2.91 -15.45
CA THR A 143 3.66 1.90 -15.30
C THR A 143 3.17 0.52 -14.87
N GLY A 144 1.88 0.32 -14.63
CA GLY A 144 1.41 -0.93 -14.03
C GLY A 144 -0.10 -1.02 -13.87
N VAL A 145 -0.59 -2.24 -13.71
CA VAL A 145 -2.01 -2.55 -13.49
C VAL A 145 -2.20 -3.49 -12.30
N MET A 146 -3.41 -3.54 -11.76
CA MET A 146 -3.87 -4.57 -10.83
C MET A 146 -4.87 -5.48 -11.54
N PHE A 147 -4.50 -6.74 -11.75
CA PHE A 147 -5.37 -7.75 -12.36
C PHE A 147 -5.94 -8.67 -11.29
N ALA A 148 -7.26 -8.87 -11.28
CA ALA A 148 -7.96 -9.74 -10.34
C ALA A 148 -8.65 -10.88 -11.08
N LEU A 149 -8.51 -12.10 -10.56
CA LEU A 149 -9.14 -13.30 -11.11
C LEU A 149 -9.69 -14.17 -9.98
N LYS A 150 -10.73 -14.95 -10.29
CA LYS A 150 -11.22 -15.99 -9.39
C LYS A 150 -10.40 -17.26 -9.63
N SER A 151 -9.72 -17.73 -8.60
CA SER A 151 -8.93 -18.96 -8.63
C SER A 151 -9.00 -19.62 -7.25
N GLU A 152 -9.27 -20.92 -7.22
CA GLU A 152 -9.13 -21.72 -5.99
C GLU A 152 -7.69 -22.19 -5.77
N ASP A 153 -6.86 -22.13 -6.83
CA ASP A 153 -5.45 -22.49 -6.77
C ASP A 153 -4.58 -21.39 -6.14
N ASP A 154 -3.54 -21.80 -5.41
CA ASP A 154 -2.48 -20.90 -4.93
C ASP A 154 -1.55 -20.50 -6.09
N LEU A 155 -1.69 -19.25 -6.54
CA LEU A 155 -0.91 -18.67 -7.63
C LEU A 155 0.35 -17.94 -7.17
N SER A 156 0.77 -18.12 -5.91
CA SER A 156 1.95 -17.45 -5.34
C SER A 156 3.24 -17.71 -6.15
N ASN A 157 3.31 -18.82 -6.88
CA ASN A 157 4.41 -19.18 -7.78
C ASN A 157 4.52 -18.30 -9.02
N LEU A 158 3.48 -17.52 -9.37
CA LEU A 158 3.51 -16.60 -10.50
C LEU A 158 4.31 -15.32 -10.21
N LYS A 159 4.70 -15.07 -8.97
CA LYS A 159 5.49 -13.89 -8.63
C LYS A 159 6.82 -13.89 -9.40
N ASP A 160 7.19 -12.71 -9.89
CA ASP A 160 8.40 -12.42 -10.65
C ASP A 160 8.43 -13.06 -12.06
N THR A 161 7.30 -13.60 -12.53
CA THR A 161 7.18 -14.17 -13.89
C THR A 161 6.74 -13.14 -14.94
N PRO A 162 7.22 -13.23 -16.19
CA PRO A 162 6.75 -12.38 -17.28
C PRO A 162 5.39 -12.85 -17.80
N CYS A 163 4.57 -11.90 -18.24
CA CYS A 163 3.24 -12.14 -18.77
C CYS A 163 2.89 -11.13 -19.87
N LYS A 164 1.85 -11.43 -20.64
CA LYS A 164 1.23 -10.52 -21.59
C LYS A 164 -0.21 -10.28 -21.18
N ILE A 165 -0.64 -9.02 -21.11
CA ILE A 165 -2.01 -8.63 -20.86
C ILE A 165 -2.69 -8.48 -22.22
N LEU A 166 -3.83 -9.15 -22.39
CA LEU A 166 -4.66 -9.13 -23.59
C LEU A 166 -5.99 -8.47 -23.21
N LEU A 167 -6.31 -7.37 -23.87
CA LEU A 167 -7.57 -6.66 -23.69
C LEU A 167 -8.48 -6.92 -24.89
N ASP A 168 -9.70 -7.35 -24.61
CA ASP A 168 -10.71 -7.58 -25.63
C ASP A 168 -11.38 -6.25 -25.98
N GLU A 169 -11.08 -5.69 -27.15
CA GLU A 169 -11.80 -4.55 -27.70
C GLU A 169 -12.58 -4.86 -28.97
N ARG A 170 -13.68 -4.12 -29.12
CA ARG A 170 -14.58 -4.12 -30.27
C ARG A 170 -13.81 -3.52 -31.45
N ASP A 171 -13.67 -4.27 -32.55
CA ASP A 171 -13.02 -3.92 -33.85
C ASP A 171 -11.77 -4.76 -34.26
N ASN A 172 -11.60 -5.98 -33.74
CA ASN A 172 -10.59 -6.96 -34.21
C ASN A 172 -9.11 -6.58 -34.00
N GLU A 173 -8.79 -5.49 -33.30
CA GLU A 173 -7.43 -5.22 -32.80
C GLU A 173 -7.37 -5.57 -31.31
N VAL A 174 -6.49 -6.52 -30.95
CA VAL A 174 -6.23 -6.90 -29.57
C VAL A 174 -5.11 -6.02 -29.04
N ASN A 175 -5.43 -5.17 -28.06
CA ASN A 175 -4.40 -4.44 -27.33
C ASN A 175 -3.63 -5.41 -26.44
N GLU A 176 -2.33 -5.57 -26.71
CA GLU A 176 -1.40 -6.42 -25.97
C GLU A 176 -0.36 -5.58 -25.24
N PHE A 177 -0.22 -5.80 -23.94
CA PHE A 177 0.84 -5.19 -23.14
C PHE A 177 1.73 -6.24 -22.51
N SER A 178 3.03 -6.15 -22.75
CA SER A 178 4.00 -6.99 -22.04
C SER A 178 4.25 -6.47 -20.62
N GLY A 179 4.46 -7.37 -19.66
CA GLY A 179 4.71 -6.99 -18.28
C GLY A 179 5.28 -8.12 -17.43
N GLN A 180 5.50 -7.83 -16.14
CA GLN A 180 5.99 -8.76 -15.14
C GLN A 180 5.11 -8.72 -13.90
N ILE A 181 4.74 -9.91 -13.39
CA ILE A 181 3.96 -10.04 -12.16
C ILE A 181 4.87 -9.73 -10.98
N CYS A 182 4.72 -8.56 -10.35
CA CYS A 182 5.57 -8.12 -9.24
C CYS A 182 4.98 -8.46 -7.86
N SER A 183 3.70 -8.79 -7.80
CA SER A 183 3.05 -9.23 -6.54
C SER A 183 1.86 -10.13 -6.80
N VAL A 184 1.64 -11.07 -5.87
CA VAL A 184 0.48 -11.96 -5.83
C VAL A 184 -0.13 -11.86 -4.44
N ARG A 185 -1.45 -11.65 -4.35
CA ARG A 185 -2.19 -11.61 -3.09
C ARG A 185 -3.47 -12.41 -3.23
N SER A 186 -3.57 -13.50 -2.49
CA SER A 186 -4.82 -14.25 -2.35
C SER A 186 -5.71 -13.54 -1.33
N LEU A 187 -6.87 -13.09 -1.77
CA LEU A 187 -7.96 -12.60 -0.93
C LEU A 187 -9.02 -13.71 -0.77
N ALA A 188 -10.04 -13.46 0.05
CA ALA A 188 -11.08 -14.47 0.30
C ALA A 188 -11.89 -14.82 -0.96
N ASP A 189 -12.09 -13.84 -1.87
CA ASP A 189 -12.98 -13.98 -3.02
C ASP A 189 -12.27 -13.95 -4.38
N ASP A 190 -11.02 -13.47 -4.43
CA ASP A 190 -10.21 -13.36 -5.64
C ASP A 190 -8.71 -13.46 -5.34
N THR A 191 -7.92 -13.69 -6.39
CA THR A 191 -6.47 -13.53 -6.36
C THR A 191 -6.12 -12.28 -7.15
N GLN A 192 -5.30 -11.41 -6.56
CA GLN A 192 -4.83 -10.17 -7.16
C GLN A 192 -3.37 -10.27 -7.57
N LEU A 193 -3.11 -9.90 -8.82
CA LEU A 193 -1.80 -9.85 -9.46
C LEU A 193 -1.45 -8.39 -9.75
N GLY A 194 -0.41 -7.88 -9.08
CA GLY A 194 0.19 -6.61 -9.46
C GLY A 194 1.14 -6.83 -10.63
N ILE A 195 0.90 -6.16 -11.75
CA ILE A 195 1.71 -6.31 -12.97
C ILE A 195 2.39 -4.98 -13.27
N GLN A 196 3.72 -5.02 -13.43
CA GLN A 196 4.50 -3.90 -13.96
C GLN A 196 4.54 -4.00 -15.47
N LEU A 197 4.20 -2.91 -16.17
CA LEU A 197 4.18 -2.88 -17.63
C LEU A 197 5.57 -2.57 -18.17
N ASN A 198 5.94 -3.26 -19.25
CA ASN A 198 7.15 -3.02 -20.03
C ASN A 198 6.78 -2.29 -21.34
N VAL A 199 6.01 -1.21 -21.20
CA VAL A 199 5.40 -0.45 -22.29
C VAL A 199 5.80 1.01 -22.14
N SER A 200 5.88 1.74 -23.25
CA SER A 200 6.21 3.17 -23.20
C SER A 200 5.09 3.99 -22.54
N GLU A 201 5.44 5.10 -21.88
CA GLU A 201 4.43 5.97 -21.25
C GLU A 201 3.45 6.52 -22.29
N ASP A 202 3.90 6.85 -23.50
CA ASP A 202 3.06 7.39 -24.58
C ASP A 202 1.99 6.38 -25.03
N GLU A 203 2.37 5.11 -25.21
CA GLU A 203 1.46 4.04 -25.58
C GLU A 203 0.42 3.79 -24.48
N MET A 204 0.86 3.80 -23.22
CA MET A 204 -0.06 3.62 -22.10
C MET A 204 -1.00 4.81 -21.92
N ASN A 205 -0.52 6.04 -22.10
CA ASN A 205 -1.34 7.25 -22.05
C ASN A 205 -2.39 7.25 -23.17
N LYS A 206 -2.02 6.79 -24.38
CA LYS A 206 -2.98 6.61 -25.48
C LYS A 206 -4.06 5.60 -25.10
N PHE A 207 -3.68 4.43 -24.61
CA PHE A 207 -4.63 3.41 -24.15
C PHE A 207 -5.59 3.94 -23.08
N MET A 208 -5.05 4.61 -22.05
CA MET A 208 -5.85 5.19 -20.98
C MET A 208 -6.86 6.21 -21.52
N LYS A 209 -6.43 7.06 -22.46
CA LYS A 209 -7.31 8.04 -23.11
C LYS A 209 -8.41 7.37 -23.95
N ASP A 210 -8.07 6.36 -24.74
CA ASP A 210 -9.02 5.63 -25.59
C ASP A 210 -10.10 4.91 -24.74
N HIS A 211 -9.74 4.49 -23.52
CA HIS A 211 -10.65 3.86 -22.56
C HIS A 211 -11.32 4.85 -21.59
N LEU A 212 -11.20 6.17 -21.82
CA LEU A 212 -11.76 7.23 -20.97
C LEU A 212 -11.28 7.16 -19.50
N ILE A 213 -10.06 6.68 -19.30
CA ILE A 213 -9.38 6.59 -18.00
C ILE A 213 -8.55 7.87 -17.84
N ASP A 214 -9.15 8.89 -17.23
CA ASP A 214 -8.58 10.23 -17.17
C ASP A 214 -7.96 10.54 -15.79
N LEU A 215 -6.66 10.83 -15.80
CA LEU A 215 -5.86 11.23 -14.63
C LEU A 215 -6.27 12.60 -14.07
N SER A 216 -6.82 13.48 -14.91
CA SER A 216 -7.18 14.85 -14.52
C SER A 216 -8.40 14.92 -13.59
N ILE A 217 -9.24 13.87 -13.57
CA ILE A 217 -10.43 13.81 -12.68
C ILE A 217 -10.03 13.69 -11.21
N LEU A 218 -8.79 13.27 -10.92
CA LEU A 218 -8.26 13.09 -9.56
C LEU A 218 -7.44 14.29 -9.07
N GLU A 219 -7.22 15.30 -9.91
CA GLU A 219 -6.58 16.55 -9.46
C GLU A 219 -7.58 17.35 -8.62
N PRO A 220 -7.21 17.87 -7.44
CA PRO A 220 -8.08 18.78 -6.72
C PRO A 220 -8.36 19.99 -7.63
N LEU A 221 -9.65 20.31 -7.82
CA LEU A 221 -10.05 21.63 -8.31
C LEU A 221 -9.35 22.67 -7.44
N ILE A 222 -8.38 23.37 -8.05
CA ILE A 222 -7.61 24.46 -7.42
C ILE A 222 -8.56 25.56 -6.97
#